data_AF-T0S7J7-F1
#
_entry.id   AF-T0S7J7-F1
#
_cell.length_a   1.000
_cell.length_b   1.000
_cell.length_c   1.000
_cell.angle_alpha   90.00
_cell.angle_beta   90.00
_cell.angle_gamma   90.00
#
_symmetry.space_group_name_H-M   'P 1'
#
loop_
_entity.id
_entity.type
_entity.pdbx_description
1 polymer ?
#
loop_
_entity_poly.entity_id
_entity_poly.type
_entity_poly.pdbx_seq_one_letter_code
_entity_poly.pdbx_strand_id
1 'polypeptide(L)'
;MLAMRLAALLLLAWASLAVAANVKALTPNVLATGQVIYPGAPVVYALETAPGQAYEVKLSYRATTPSFFKLRLLDDGEAERQRSHGAMRRMLNTEKTFVTGSADGRMQYVEVTMQVEGVSYRLSADELARRATTFDILLEELVVGIPVSAFTLIGVALALLILMVLFVYPRVSALVHDTDTIPLKTR
;
A
#
# COMPACT_ATOMS: atom_id res chain seq x y z
N MET A 1 -37.88 17.99 -35.06
CA MET A 1 -37.95 17.16 -33.83
C MET A 1 -36.92 16.02 -33.77
N LEU A 2 -36.52 15.41 -34.91
CA LEU A 2 -35.54 14.31 -34.94
C LEU A 2 -34.12 14.73 -34.47
N ALA A 3 -33.66 15.91 -34.91
CA ALA A 3 -32.32 16.43 -34.57
C ALA A 3 -32.12 16.66 -33.07
N MET A 4 -33.16 17.10 -32.36
CA MET A 4 -33.10 17.36 -30.91
C MET A 4 -33.03 16.07 -30.09
N ARG A 5 -33.66 14.99 -30.58
CA ARG A 5 -33.58 13.65 -29.96
C ARG A 5 -32.22 12.99 -30.21
N LEU A 6 -31.64 13.18 -31.39
CA LEU A 6 -30.27 12.75 -31.71
C LEU A 6 -29.22 13.48 -30.87
N ALA A 7 -29.36 14.79 -30.70
CA ALA A 7 -28.48 15.58 -29.83
C ALA A 7 -28.59 15.17 -28.36
N ALA A 8 -29.81 14.89 -27.86
CA ALA A 8 -30.01 14.37 -26.51
C ALA A 8 -29.41 12.97 -26.33
N LEU A 9 -29.57 12.08 -27.31
CA LEU A 9 -28.96 10.74 -27.28
C LEU A 9 -27.43 10.79 -27.34
N LEU A 10 -26.86 11.71 -28.13
CA LEU A 10 -25.41 11.94 -28.19
C LEU A 10 -24.88 12.52 -26.87
N LEU A 11 -25.60 13.45 -26.23
CA LEU A 11 -25.25 13.98 -24.92
C LEU A 11 -25.35 12.92 -23.82
N LEU A 12 -26.37 12.06 -23.86
CA LEU A 12 -26.51 10.92 -22.95
C LEU A 12 -25.42 9.86 -23.17
N ALA A 13 -25.03 9.61 -24.42
CA ALA A 13 -23.94 8.70 -24.77
C ALA A 13 -22.56 9.26 -24.38
N TRP A 14 -22.34 10.57 -24.52
CA TRP A 14 -21.12 11.22 -24.02
C TRP A 14 -21.08 11.28 -22.50
N ALA A 15 -22.21 11.55 -21.85
CA ALA A 15 -22.30 11.50 -20.41
C ALA A 15 -22.03 10.08 -19.88
N SER A 16 -22.51 9.03 -20.54
CA SER A 16 -22.25 7.63 -20.14
C SER A 16 -20.83 7.17 -20.44
N LEU A 17 -20.20 7.64 -21.52
CA LEU A 17 -18.81 7.32 -21.85
C LEU A 17 -17.80 8.02 -20.91
N ALA A 18 -18.14 9.18 -20.37
CA ALA A 18 -17.34 9.87 -19.35
C ALA A 18 -17.40 9.20 -17.96
N VAL A 19 -18.30 8.22 -17.76
CA VAL A 19 -18.40 7.41 -16.52
C VAL A 19 -17.68 6.06 -16.66
N ALA A 20 -16.79 5.90 -17.65
CA ALA A 20 -15.74 4.90 -17.58
C ALA A 20 -14.77 5.32 -16.46
N ALA A 21 -15.09 4.83 -15.27
CA ALA A 21 -14.48 5.16 -14.00
C ALA A 21 -12.94 5.11 -14.05
N ASN A 22 -12.30 6.14 -13.48
CA ASN A 22 -10.87 6.21 -13.15
C ASN A 22 -10.48 5.13 -12.12
N VAL A 23 -10.68 3.85 -12.42
CA VAL A 23 -10.15 2.75 -11.61
C VAL A 23 -8.70 2.56 -12.05
N LYS A 24 -7.77 3.03 -11.22
CA LYS A 24 -6.34 2.86 -11.47
C LYS A 24 -5.95 1.45 -11.02
N ALA A 25 -5.26 0.71 -11.88
CA ALA A 25 -4.70 -0.59 -11.52
C ALA A 25 -3.42 -0.41 -10.70
N LEU A 26 -3.26 -1.23 -9.68
CA LEU A 26 -2.04 -1.38 -8.89
C LEU A 26 -1.32 -2.62 -9.38
N THR A 27 -0.17 -2.39 -10.00
CA THR A 27 0.77 -3.42 -10.39
C THR A 27 1.64 -3.82 -9.18
N PRO A 28 1.93 -5.11 -9.01
CA PRO A 28 2.79 -5.56 -7.93
C PRO A 28 4.18 -4.92 -7.93
N ASN A 29 4.66 -4.57 -6.74
CA ASN A 29 5.96 -3.97 -6.45
C ASN A 29 6.21 -2.62 -7.15
N VAL A 30 5.16 -1.95 -7.66
CA VAL A 30 5.25 -0.61 -8.26
C VAL A 30 4.50 0.39 -7.39
N LEU A 31 5.22 1.41 -6.94
CA LEU A 31 4.66 2.45 -6.08
C LEU A 31 3.84 3.44 -6.91
N ALA A 32 2.54 3.54 -6.63
CA ALA A 32 1.68 4.58 -7.17
C ALA A 32 1.78 5.83 -6.29
N THR A 33 2.60 6.79 -6.70
CA THR A 33 2.86 8.02 -5.94
C THR A 33 1.86 9.13 -6.25
N GLY A 34 1.76 10.09 -5.33
CA GLY A 34 1.06 11.37 -5.52
C GLY A 34 -0.45 11.21 -5.77
N GLN A 35 -1.05 10.14 -5.27
CA GLN A 35 -2.49 9.94 -5.34
C GLN A 35 -3.19 10.97 -4.46
N VAL A 36 -4.30 11.52 -4.93
CA VAL A 36 -5.03 12.58 -4.23
C VAL A 36 -6.37 12.03 -3.77
N ILE A 37 -6.70 12.23 -2.49
CA ILE A 37 -7.99 11.87 -1.92
C ILE A 37 -8.59 13.06 -1.16
N TYR A 38 -9.91 13.16 -1.22
CA TYR A 38 -10.70 14.13 -0.48
C TYR A 38 -11.44 13.44 0.69
N PRO A 39 -11.67 14.14 1.81
CA PRO A 39 -12.42 13.58 2.92
C PRO A 39 -13.80 13.11 2.47
N GLY A 40 -14.18 11.87 2.83
CA GLY A 40 -15.48 11.29 2.48
C GLY A 40 -15.67 10.89 1.02
N ALA A 41 -14.66 11.08 0.15
CA ALA A 41 -14.68 10.64 -1.23
C ALA A 41 -13.79 9.38 -1.40
N PRO A 42 -14.37 8.17 -1.40
CA PRO A 42 -13.60 6.94 -1.55
C PRO A 42 -13.00 6.81 -2.95
N VAL A 43 -11.80 6.24 -3.03
CA VAL A 43 -11.10 5.93 -4.29
C VAL A 43 -10.92 4.41 -4.38
N VAL A 44 -11.19 3.84 -5.55
CA VAL A 44 -11.09 2.39 -5.78
C VAL A 44 -9.94 2.08 -6.72
N TYR A 45 -9.11 1.12 -6.34
CA TYR A 45 -7.99 0.61 -7.12
C TYR A 45 -8.22 -0.85 -7.49
N ALA A 46 -7.92 -1.20 -8.72
CA ALA A 46 -7.87 -2.59 -9.19
C ALA A 46 -6.56 -3.24 -8.76
N LEU A 47 -6.59 -4.48 -8.28
CA LEU A 47 -5.40 -5.22 -7.83
C LEU A 47 -5.01 -6.27 -8.88
N GLU A 48 -3.84 -6.12 -9.48
CA GLU A 48 -3.30 -7.12 -10.41
C GLU A 48 -2.62 -8.25 -9.62
N THR A 49 -3.41 -9.25 -9.19
CA THR A 49 -2.91 -10.36 -8.36
C THR A 49 -2.82 -11.67 -9.14
N ALA A 50 -1.75 -12.43 -8.93
CA ALA A 50 -1.65 -13.80 -9.42
C ALA A 50 -2.44 -14.78 -8.51
N PRO A 51 -3.10 -15.82 -9.07
CA PRO A 51 -3.87 -16.78 -8.29
C PRO A 51 -3.05 -17.46 -7.19
N GLY A 52 -3.55 -17.46 -5.96
CA GLY A 52 -2.89 -18.10 -4.81
C GLY A 52 -1.65 -17.37 -4.28
N GLN A 53 -1.21 -16.29 -4.91
CA GLN A 53 -0.10 -15.46 -4.46
C GLN A 53 -0.58 -14.48 -3.38
N ALA A 54 0.21 -14.31 -2.32
CA ALA A 54 -0.08 -13.37 -1.25
C ALA A 54 0.51 -11.99 -1.55
N TYR A 55 -0.24 -10.95 -1.18
CA TYR A 55 0.10 -9.55 -1.37
C TYR A 55 -0.22 -8.73 -0.12
N GLU A 56 0.48 -7.63 0.04
CA GLU A 56 0.24 -6.60 1.06
C GLU A 56 -0.04 -5.27 0.37
N VAL A 57 -1.19 -4.66 0.63
CA VAL A 57 -1.46 -3.29 0.20
C VAL A 57 -1.01 -2.34 1.31
N LYS A 58 -0.10 -1.43 0.96
CA LYS A 58 0.49 -0.44 1.85
C LYS A 58 0.08 0.94 1.40
N LEU A 59 -0.36 1.77 2.34
CA LEU A 59 -0.63 3.18 2.11
C LEU A 59 0.30 4.02 2.97
N SER A 60 0.84 5.09 2.40
CA SER A 60 1.65 6.08 3.13
C SER A 60 1.20 7.48 2.76
N TYR A 61 1.20 8.39 3.72
CA TYR A 61 0.75 9.76 3.51
C TYR A 61 1.56 10.71 4.37
N ARG A 62 1.49 12.00 4.03
CA ARG A 62 2.14 13.04 4.83
C ARG A 62 1.30 13.33 6.07
N ALA A 63 1.92 13.31 7.25
CA ALA A 63 1.28 13.66 8.52
C ALA A 63 1.10 15.19 8.70
N THR A 64 0.64 15.89 7.67
CA THR A 64 0.40 17.36 7.72
C THR A 64 -1.00 17.71 8.20
N THR A 65 -1.94 16.78 8.07
CA THR A 65 -3.32 16.91 8.52
C THR A 65 -3.64 15.66 9.34
N PRO A 66 -4.28 15.79 10.52
CA PRO A 66 -4.74 14.63 11.25
C PRO A 66 -5.85 13.96 10.43
N SER A 67 -5.50 12.82 9.85
CA SER A 67 -6.33 12.10 8.88
C SER A 67 -6.28 10.62 9.18
N PHE A 68 -7.45 9.99 9.09
CA PHE A 68 -7.66 8.58 9.27
C PHE A 68 -7.95 7.93 7.92
N PHE A 69 -7.18 6.89 7.57
CA PHE A 69 -7.35 6.14 6.32
C PHE A 69 -7.93 4.77 6.59
N LYS A 70 -8.91 4.37 5.77
CA LYS A 70 -9.55 3.07 5.83
C LYS A 70 -9.39 2.36 4.49
N LEU A 71 -8.80 1.18 4.52
CA LEU A 71 -8.71 0.29 3.35
C LEU A 71 -9.79 -0.81 3.47
N ARG A 72 -10.47 -1.09 2.36
CA ARG A 72 -11.52 -2.10 2.30
C ARG A 72 -11.39 -2.91 1.02
N LEU A 73 -11.28 -4.23 1.15
CA LEU A 73 -11.25 -5.13 -0.01
C LEU A 73 -12.65 -5.28 -0.60
N LEU A 74 -12.68 -5.38 -1.92
CA LEU A 74 -13.85 -5.47 -2.77
C LEU A 74 -13.60 -6.63 -3.75
N ASP A 75 -14.52 -7.58 -3.82
CA ASP A 75 -14.52 -8.58 -4.90
C ASP A 75 -15.31 -8.05 -6.11
N ASP A 76 -15.08 -8.61 -7.31
CA ASP A 76 -15.78 -8.27 -8.56
C ASP A 76 -17.30 -8.07 -8.41
N GLY A 77 -17.96 -8.90 -7.60
CA GLY A 77 -19.40 -8.81 -7.35
C GLY A 77 -19.81 -7.74 -6.31
N GLU A 78 -18.89 -7.32 -5.44
CA GLU A 78 -19.11 -6.32 -4.40
C GLU A 78 -18.75 -4.91 -4.88
N ALA A 79 -17.82 -4.76 -5.82
CA ALA A 79 -17.46 -3.47 -6.43
C ALA A 79 -18.64 -2.84 -7.19
N GLU A 80 -19.44 -3.64 -7.88
CA GLU A 80 -20.69 -3.18 -8.50
C GLU A 80 -21.82 -2.97 -7.48
N ARG A 81 -21.95 -3.86 -6.49
CA ARG A 81 -23.01 -3.79 -5.47
C ARG A 81 -22.82 -2.70 -4.43
N GLN A 82 -21.61 -2.21 -4.19
CA GLN A 82 -21.37 -1.11 -3.26
C GLN A 82 -21.90 0.24 -3.78
N ARG A 83 -22.25 0.33 -5.07
CA ARG A 83 -23.13 1.41 -5.59
C ARG A 83 -24.57 1.33 -5.04
N SER A 84 -24.94 0.19 -4.44
CA SER A 84 -26.26 -0.18 -3.92
C SER A 84 -26.15 -0.99 -2.61
N HIS A 85 -25.78 -0.33 -1.50
CA HIS A 85 -25.98 -0.81 -0.12
C HIS A 85 -25.32 -2.14 0.36
N GLY A 86 -24.40 -2.00 1.32
CA GLY A 86 -24.71 -2.40 2.70
C GLY A 86 -24.14 -3.69 3.29
N ALA A 87 -23.47 -4.56 2.53
CA ALA A 87 -22.88 -5.77 3.09
C ALA A 87 -21.38 -5.82 2.77
N MET A 88 -20.54 -5.55 3.77
CA MET A 88 -19.10 -5.69 3.57
C MET A 88 -18.39 -6.12 4.83
N ARG A 89 -17.50 -7.09 4.66
CA ARG A 89 -16.58 -7.57 5.68
C ARG A 89 -15.66 -6.43 6.09
N ARG A 90 -15.85 -5.92 7.31
CA ARG A 90 -15.06 -4.81 7.88
C ARG A 90 -13.66 -5.33 8.23
N MET A 91 -12.67 -5.06 7.38
CA MET A 91 -11.27 -5.26 7.75
C MET A 91 -10.86 -4.23 8.81
N LEU A 92 -9.96 -4.65 9.69
CA LEU A 92 -9.49 -3.90 10.84
C LEU A 92 -8.87 -2.56 10.40
N ASN A 93 -9.01 -1.52 11.21
CA ASN A 93 -8.44 -0.21 10.95
C ASN A 93 -6.90 -0.27 10.97
N THR A 94 -6.27 -0.54 9.83
CA THR A 94 -4.82 -0.51 9.67
C THR A 94 -4.46 0.11 8.31
N GLU A 95 -3.37 0.88 8.26
CA GLU A 95 -2.77 1.46 7.03
C GLU A 95 -2.28 0.39 6.04
N LYS A 96 -2.37 -0.88 6.44
CA LYS A 96 -1.90 -2.07 5.72
C LYS A 96 -3.00 -3.12 5.70
N THR A 97 -3.18 -3.78 4.57
CA THR A 97 -4.12 -4.90 4.43
C THR A 97 -3.51 -6.02 3.60
N PHE A 98 -3.91 -7.27 3.89
CA PHE A 98 -3.40 -8.45 3.22
C PHE A 98 -4.43 -9.00 2.24
N VAL A 99 -3.95 -9.40 1.06
CA VAL A 99 -4.77 -9.86 -0.05
C VAL A 99 -4.17 -11.12 -0.61
N THR A 100 -4.99 -12.14 -0.85
CA THR A 100 -4.56 -13.34 -1.58
C THR A 100 -5.26 -13.36 -2.92
N GLY A 101 -4.50 -13.50 -4.00
CA GLY A 101 -5.05 -13.49 -5.34
C GLY A 101 -6.08 -14.59 -5.55
N SER A 102 -7.21 -14.22 -6.15
CA SER A 102 -8.35 -15.11 -6.33
C SER A 102 -7.98 -16.35 -7.15
N ALA A 103 -8.26 -17.54 -6.61
CA ALA A 103 -8.07 -18.80 -7.34
C ALA A 103 -8.96 -18.88 -8.60
N ASP A 104 -10.11 -18.20 -8.56
CA ASP A 104 -11.10 -18.17 -9.64
C ASP A 104 -10.77 -17.12 -10.72
N GLY A 105 -9.62 -16.45 -10.63
CA GLY A 105 -9.19 -15.41 -11.58
C GLY A 105 -10.04 -14.14 -11.55
N ARG A 106 -10.87 -13.97 -10.52
CA ARG A 106 -11.73 -12.79 -10.34
C ARG A 106 -10.89 -11.58 -9.96
N MET A 107 -11.24 -10.43 -10.51
CA MET A 107 -10.55 -9.18 -10.19
C MET A 107 -10.90 -8.77 -8.77
N GLN A 108 -9.87 -8.39 -8.02
CA GLN A 108 -10.02 -7.84 -6.67
C GLN A 108 -9.73 -6.35 -6.71
N TYR A 109 -10.37 -5.62 -5.82
CA TYR A 109 -10.24 -4.19 -5.71
C TYR A 109 -9.98 -3.79 -4.26
N VAL A 110 -9.33 -2.64 -4.08
CA VAL A 110 -9.20 -2.01 -2.78
C VAL A 110 -9.80 -0.61 -2.82
N GLU A 111 -10.76 -0.36 -1.94
CA GLU A 111 -11.30 0.96 -1.68
C GLU A 111 -10.49 1.62 -0.58
N VAL A 112 -10.06 2.85 -0.84
CA VAL A 112 -9.38 3.72 0.11
C VAL A 112 -10.33 4.84 0.45
N THR A 113 -10.68 4.98 1.72
CA THR A 113 -11.48 6.09 2.24
C THR A 113 -10.65 6.90 3.21
N MET A 114 -10.72 8.23 3.10
CA MET A 114 -10.10 9.14 4.08
C MET A 114 -11.18 9.84 4.90
N GLN A 115 -10.98 9.88 6.21
CA GLN A 115 -11.73 10.71 7.14
C GLN A 115 -10.76 11.65 7.83
N VAL A 116 -11.20 12.87 8.12
CA VAL A 116 -10.41 13.81 8.91
C VAL A 116 -10.60 13.46 10.39
N GLU A 117 -9.52 13.40 11.15
CA GLU A 117 -9.55 13.16 12.58
C GLU A 117 -9.05 14.39 13.35
N GLY A 118 -9.58 14.63 14.55
CA GLY A 118 -9.09 15.70 15.42
C GLY A 118 -9.46 17.13 14.98
N VAL A 119 -8.84 18.10 15.68
CA VAL A 119 -9.10 19.54 15.51
C VAL A 119 -7.76 20.22 15.22
N SER A 120 -7.72 21.03 14.17
CA SER A 120 -6.54 21.82 13.86
C SER A 120 -6.65 23.22 14.46
N TYR A 121 -5.56 23.74 15.01
CA TYR A 121 -5.53 25.13 15.52
C TYR A 121 -5.44 26.17 14.40
N ARG A 122 -5.13 25.75 13.16
CA ARG A 122 -4.84 26.64 12.03
C ARG A 122 -5.95 26.69 10.98
N LEU A 123 -6.70 25.62 10.81
CA LEU A 123 -7.77 25.50 9.83
C LEU A 123 -9.10 25.28 10.54
N SER A 124 -10.14 25.91 9.99
CA SER A 124 -11.53 25.66 10.37
C SER A 124 -11.97 24.23 9.98
N ALA A 125 -13.06 23.75 10.57
CA ALA A 125 -13.61 22.43 10.26
C ALA A 125 -13.99 22.29 8.78
N ASP A 126 -14.54 23.34 8.17
CA ASP A 126 -14.95 23.33 6.76
C ASP A 126 -13.75 23.27 5.79
N GLU A 127 -12.67 23.97 6.13
CA GLU A 127 -11.42 23.90 5.36
C GLU A 127 -10.80 22.50 5.44
N LEU A 128 -10.85 21.88 6.62
CA LEU A 128 -10.35 20.54 6.84
C LEU A 128 -11.15 19.51 6.04
N ALA A 129 -12.47 19.64 6.00
CA ALA A 129 -13.37 18.76 5.27
C ALA A 129 -13.20 18.83 3.73
N ARG A 130 -12.62 19.91 3.20
CA ARG A 130 -12.39 20.09 1.76
C ARG A 130 -10.93 19.88 1.36
N ARG A 131 -10.04 19.70 2.33
CA ARG A 131 -8.60 19.62 2.08
C ARG A 131 -8.23 18.27 1.46
N ALA A 132 -7.69 18.33 0.25
CA ALA A 132 -7.10 17.17 -0.40
C ALA A 132 -5.83 16.73 0.34
N THR A 133 -5.67 15.41 0.50
CA THR A 133 -4.42 14.82 1.02
C THR A 133 -3.78 13.96 -0.06
N THR A 134 -2.46 14.10 -0.20
CA THR A 134 -1.66 13.25 -1.07
C THR A 134 -1.20 12.02 -0.33
N PHE A 135 -1.34 10.84 -0.93
CA PHE A 135 -0.86 9.57 -0.43
C PHE A 135 -0.19 8.78 -1.54
N ASP A 136 0.67 7.86 -1.14
CA ASP A 136 1.28 6.87 -2.02
C ASP A 136 0.73 5.49 -1.62
N ILE A 137 0.44 4.66 -2.60
CA ILE A 137 -0.09 3.30 -2.40
C ILE A 137 0.75 2.29 -3.17
N LEU A 138 1.02 1.15 -2.53
CA LEU A 138 1.83 0.06 -3.06
C LEU A 138 1.10 -1.25 -2.88
N LEU A 139 1.05 -2.05 -3.94
CA LEU A 139 0.72 -3.47 -3.87
C LEU A 139 2.04 -4.23 -3.83
N GLU A 140 2.39 -4.86 -2.71
CA GLU A 140 3.66 -5.57 -2.55
C GLU A 140 3.45 -7.08 -2.51
N GLU A 141 4.32 -7.83 -3.21
CA GLU A 141 4.29 -9.28 -3.20
C GLU A 141 4.91 -9.86 -1.93
N LEU A 142 4.28 -10.91 -1.40
CA LEU A 142 4.75 -11.65 -0.23
C LEU A 142 5.17 -13.06 -0.62
N VAL A 143 6.44 -13.38 -0.45
CA VAL A 143 6.95 -14.75 -0.62
C VAL A 143 7.14 -15.34 0.77
N VAL A 144 6.37 -16.38 1.10
CA VAL A 144 6.36 -17.00 2.45
C VAL A 144 6.05 -15.96 3.56
N GLY A 145 5.16 -15.02 3.27
CA GLY A 145 4.79 -13.93 4.20
C GLY A 145 5.85 -12.84 4.36
N ILE A 146 6.97 -12.91 3.63
CA ILE A 146 8.03 -11.88 3.64
C ILE A 146 7.89 -11.03 2.38
N PRO A 147 7.91 -9.68 2.49
CA PRO A 147 7.89 -8.81 1.33
C PRO A 147 9.10 -9.03 0.42
N VAL A 148 8.90 -9.07 -0.90
CA VAL A 148 9.97 -9.32 -1.87
C VAL A 148 11.13 -8.34 -1.71
N SER A 149 10.84 -7.08 -1.36
CA SER A 149 11.84 -6.04 -1.10
C SER A 149 12.81 -6.39 0.04
N ALA A 150 12.40 -7.22 1.00
CA ALA A 150 13.22 -7.60 2.14
C ALA A 150 14.32 -8.63 1.78
N PHE A 151 14.14 -9.42 0.71
CA PHE A 151 15.15 -10.42 0.32
C PHE A 151 16.48 -9.79 -0.08
N THR A 152 16.46 -8.63 -0.74
CA THR A 152 17.69 -7.89 -1.05
C THR A 152 18.43 -7.49 0.22
N LEU A 153 17.71 -7.01 1.24
CA LEU A 153 18.30 -6.64 2.53
C LEU A 153 18.87 -7.85 3.26
N ILE A 154 18.14 -8.98 3.28
CA ILE A 154 18.59 -10.25 3.87
C ILE A 154 19.89 -10.72 3.19
N GLY A 155 19.96 -10.65 1.86
CA GLY A 155 21.16 -11.02 1.11
C GLY A 155 22.37 -10.17 1.47
N VAL A 156 22.21 -8.85 1.56
CA VAL A 156 23.28 -7.92 1.97
C VAL A 156 23.73 -8.21 3.41
N ALA A 157 22.78 -8.40 4.34
CA ALA A 157 23.10 -8.70 5.73
C ALA A 157 23.89 -10.02 5.88
N LEU A 158 23.48 -11.06 5.14
CA LEU A 158 24.19 -12.34 5.13
C LEU A 158 25.60 -12.21 4.54
N ALA A 159 25.77 -11.44 3.47
CA ALA A 159 27.08 -11.19 2.87
C ALA A 159 28.03 -10.48 3.86
N LEU A 160 27.54 -9.48 4.58
CA LEU A 160 28.31 -8.79 5.61
C LEU A 160 28.66 -9.71 6.78
N LEU A 161 27.73 -10.58 7.20
CA LEU A 161 27.98 -11.58 8.24
C LEU A 161 29.08 -12.56 7.81
N ILE A 162 29.02 -13.08 6.58
CA ILE A 162 30.05 -13.96 6.02
C ILE A 162 31.40 -13.23 5.96
N LEU A 163 31.42 -11.98 5.49
CA LEU A 163 32.64 -11.17 5.46
C LEU A 163 33.24 -11.01 6.86
N MET A 164 32.42 -10.73 7.87
CA MET A 164 32.86 -10.62 9.26
C MET A 164 33.48 -11.92 9.75
N VAL A 165 32.81 -13.06 9.52
CA VAL A 165 33.29 -14.38 9.95
C VAL A 165 34.58 -14.80 9.24
N LEU A 166 34.74 -14.47 7.95
CA LEU A 166 35.89 -14.90 7.17
C LEU A 166 37.11 -13.98 7.33
N PHE A 167 36.92 -12.67 7.49
CA PHE A 167 38.04 -11.71 7.47
C PHE A 167 38.29 -11.03 8.82
N VAL A 168 37.23 -10.71 9.56
CA VAL A 168 37.35 -9.95 10.82
C VAL A 168 37.58 -10.89 11.99
N TYR A 169 36.77 -11.95 12.09
CA TYR A 169 36.82 -12.90 13.20
C TYR A 169 38.21 -13.55 13.38
N PRO A 170 38.91 -14.05 12.35
CA PRO A 170 40.23 -14.66 12.53
C PRO A 170 41.28 -13.68 13.05
N ARG A 171 41.18 -12.40 12.67
CA ARG A 171 42.12 -11.36 13.14
C ARG A 171 41.84 -10.98 14.59
N VAL A 172 40.57 -10.81 14.95
CA VAL A 172 40.19 -10.50 16.33
C VAL A 172 40.48 -11.68 17.25
N SER A 173 40.19 -12.91 16.83
CA SER A 173 40.47 -14.10 17.64
C SER A 173 41.97 -14.28 17.89
N ALA A 174 42.82 -14.04 16.88
CA ALA A 174 44.27 -14.05 17.04
C ALA A 174 44.75 -13.01 18.09
N LEU A 175 44.26 -11.77 18.00
CA LEU A 175 44.62 -10.71 18.95
C LEU A 175 44.18 -11.03 20.40
N VAL A 176 42.99 -11.60 20.56
CA VAL A 176 42.48 -12.00 21.88
C VAL A 176 43.32 -13.15 22.45
N HIS A 177 43.62 -14.18 21.67
CA HIS A 177 44.40 -15.34 22.15
C HIS A 177 45.88 -15.01 22.41
N ASP A 178 46.49 -14.09 21.65
CA ASP A 178 47.88 -13.67 21.91
C ASP A 178 48.02 -12.92 23.25
N THR A 179 46.97 -12.22 23.70
CA THR A 179 46.98 -11.46 24.96
C THR A 179 47.11 -12.37 26.20
N ASP A 180 46.60 -13.60 26.12
CA ASP A 180 46.68 -14.59 27.21
C ASP A 180 48.08 -15.22 27.37
N THR A 181 48.99 -15.01 26.40
CA THR A 181 50.34 -15.61 26.40
C THR A 181 51.43 -14.71 26.99
N ILE A 182 51.09 -13.49 27.44
CA ILE A 182 52.08 -12.57 28.02
C ILE A 182 52.49 -13.10 29.41
N PRO A 183 53.74 -13.56 29.63
CA PRO A 183 54.17 -14.02 30.93
C PRO A 183 54.20 -12.84 31.91
N LEU A 184 53.54 -13.00 33.06
CA LEU A 184 53.67 -12.08 34.20
C LEU A 184 55.15 -11.96 34.53
N LYS A 185 55.73 -10.79 34.23
CA LYS A 185 57.09 -10.43 34.62
C LYS A 185 57.12 -10.35 36.15
N THR A 186 57.54 -11.43 36.79
CA THR A 186 57.80 -11.50 38.22
C THR A 186 58.83 -10.44 38.58
N ARG A 187 58.44 -9.55 39.50
CA ARG A 187 59.30 -8.55 40.13
C ARG A 187 59.92 -9.12 41.39
#